data_AF-A0A358ACP2-F1
#
_entry.id   AF-A0A358ACP2-F1
#
_cell.length_a   1.000
_cell.length_b   1.000
_cell.length_c   1.000
_cell.angle_alpha   90.00
_cell.angle_beta   90.00
_cell.angle_gamma   90.00
#
_symmetry.space_group_name_H-M   'P 1'
#
loop_
_entity.id
_entity.type
_entity.pdbx_description
1 polymer ?
#
loop_
_entity_poly.entity_id
_entity_poly.type
_entity_poly.pdbx_seq_one_letter_code
_entity_poly.pdbx_strand_id
1 'polypeptide(L)'
;MSPKEQKLKNKDMNKSKNLIPKKSNFLLYTTPEGSVKIEVFFQDETVWLTQKRMAELFGVSIATINEHLTNIYKSNELSENSTIRNFRIVQKEGARTVEREVNFYNLDAITRTKTISNF
;
A
#
# COMPACT_ATOMS: atom_id res chain seq x y z
N MET A 1 -47.81 -29.57 -2.37
CA MET A 1 -47.38 -28.19 -2.03
C MET A 1 -45.87 -28.21 -1.76
N SER A 2 -45.19 -27.12 -2.15
CA SER A 2 -43.77 -26.99 -2.50
C SER A 2 -42.77 -27.07 -1.33
N PRO A 3 -41.59 -27.68 -1.53
CA PRO A 3 -40.37 -27.46 -0.74
C PRO A 3 -39.59 -26.26 -1.27
N LYS A 4 -39.80 -25.07 -0.70
CA LYS A 4 -38.93 -23.89 -0.86
C LYS A 4 -38.97 -23.11 0.46
N GLU A 5 -37.85 -22.47 0.80
CA GLU A 5 -37.57 -21.79 2.07
C GLU A 5 -37.07 -22.78 3.13
N GLN A 6 -35.80 -22.87 3.50
CA GLN A 6 -34.85 -21.79 3.76
C GLN A 6 -33.43 -22.25 3.40
N LYS A 7 -32.88 -21.66 2.33
CA LYS A 7 -31.44 -21.71 2.03
C LYS A 7 -30.99 -20.26 1.87
N LEU A 8 -30.84 -19.54 2.98
CA LEU A 8 -30.27 -18.20 2.99
C LEU A 8 -29.01 -18.15 3.87
N LYS A 9 -27.88 -18.07 3.16
CA LYS A 9 -26.69 -17.27 3.50
C LYS A 9 -26.00 -17.55 4.83
N ASN A 10 -25.11 -18.54 4.80
CA ASN A 10 -23.85 -18.47 5.55
C ASN A 10 -22.70 -18.35 4.54
N LYS A 11 -22.48 -17.14 3.97
CA LYS A 11 -21.34 -16.84 3.08
C LYS A 11 -20.67 -15.51 3.43
N ASP A 12 -20.62 -15.14 4.71
CA ASP A 12 -20.06 -13.86 5.14
C ASP A 12 -18.96 -13.98 6.23
N MET A 13 -18.25 -15.12 6.31
CA MET A 13 -17.18 -15.32 7.30
C MET A 13 -15.74 -15.09 6.80
N ASN A 14 -15.52 -14.52 5.60
CA ASN A 14 -14.18 -14.33 5.02
C ASN A 14 -13.86 -12.89 4.56
N LYS A 15 -14.49 -11.85 5.12
CA LYS A 15 -14.30 -10.45 4.66
C LYS A 15 -13.42 -9.57 5.57
N SER A 16 -12.66 -10.15 6.49
CA SER A 16 -11.84 -9.40 7.45
C SER A 16 -10.38 -9.85 7.38
N LYS A 17 -9.61 -9.42 6.36
CA LYS A 17 -8.14 -9.53 6.43
C LYS A 17 -7.30 -8.36 5.88
N ASN A 18 -7.80 -7.46 5.02
CA ASN A 18 -6.94 -6.41 4.43
C ASN A 18 -7.58 -5.00 4.41
N LEU A 19 -8.23 -4.58 5.49
CA LEU A 19 -8.72 -3.19 5.60
C LEU A 19 -7.63 -2.33 6.24
N ILE A 20 -7.38 -1.14 5.69
CA ILE A 20 -6.54 -0.16 6.39
C ILE A 20 -7.34 0.34 7.61
N PRO A 21 -6.94 0.05 8.86
CA PRO A 21 -7.57 0.63 10.03
C PRO A 21 -7.49 2.16 9.94
N LYS A 22 -8.56 2.85 10.32
CA LYS A 22 -8.67 4.32 10.31
C LYS A 22 -7.70 5.04 11.27
N LYS A 23 -6.80 4.31 11.93
CA LYS A 23 -5.70 4.88 12.73
C LYS A 23 -4.61 5.35 11.77
N SER A 24 -4.45 6.66 11.66
CA SER A 24 -3.41 7.28 10.87
C SER A 24 -2.08 7.25 11.62
N ASN A 25 -1.09 6.54 11.06
CA ASN A 25 0.30 6.66 11.47
C ASN A 25 0.97 7.65 10.51
N PHE A 26 1.83 8.52 11.04
CA PHE A 26 2.56 9.50 10.23
C PHE A 26 4.06 9.29 10.40
N LEU A 27 4.78 9.33 9.28
CA LEU A 27 6.23 9.40 9.24
C LEU A 27 6.62 10.84 8.93
N LEU A 28 7.43 11.44 9.80
CA LEU A 28 8.11 12.70 9.51
C LEU A 28 9.49 12.35 8.96
N TYR A 29 9.77 12.79 7.74
CA TYR A 29 11.04 12.56 7.08
C TYR A 29 11.65 13.91 6.73
N THR A 30 12.91 14.14 7.10
CA THR A 30 13.61 15.38 6.79
C THR A 30 14.53 15.14 5.61
N THR A 31 14.24 15.76 4.48
CA THR A 31 15.14 15.85 3.33
C THR A 31 16.05 17.07 3.50
N PRO A 32 17.14 17.19 2.72
CA PRO A 32 17.98 18.39 2.71
C PRO A 32 17.19 19.68 2.41
N GLU A 33 16.09 19.58 1.66
CA GLU A 33 15.22 20.70 1.29
C GLU A 33 14.16 21.04 2.35
N GLY A 34 13.98 20.22 3.39
CA GLY A 34 13.04 20.48 4.48
C GLY A 34 12.39 19.23 5.07
N SER A 35 11.39 19.42 5.94
CA SER A 35 10.66 18.31 6.55
C SER A 35 9.40 17.96 5.75
N VAL A 36 9.36 16.75 5.20
CA VAL A 36 8.20 16.16 4.52
C VAL A 36 7.43 15.29 5.52
N LYS A 37 6.14 15.61 5.72
CA LYS A 37 5.24 14.83 6.57
C LYS A 37 4.38 13.92 5.70
N ILE A 38 4.51 12.61 5.88
CA ILE A 38 3.79 11.61 5.06
C ILE A 38 2.96 10.70 5.95
N GLU A 39 1.72 10.45 5.52
CA GLU A 39 0.87 9.43 6.13
C GLU A 39 1.29 8.04 5.65
N VAL A 40 1.53 7.15 6.61
CA VAL A 40 2.03 5.80 6.36
C VAL A 40 1.13 4.76 6.96
N PHE A 41 1.14 3.57 6.37
CA PHE A 41 0.55 2.41 7.02
C PHE A 41 1.65 1.60 7.72
N PHE A 42 1.54 1.42 9.03
CA PHE A 42 2.53 0.68 9.82
C PHE A 42 1.92 -0.63 10.28
N GLN A 43 2.52 -1.76 9.87
CA GLN A 43 2.05 -3.09 10.20
C GLN A 43 3.22 -4.07 10.21
N ASP A 44 3.25 -4.96 11.19
CA ASP A 44 4.31 -5.98 11.36
C ASP A 44 5.71 -5.36 11.33
N GLU A 45 5.89 -4.27 12.08
CA GLU A 45 7.15 -3.49 12.15
C GLU A 45 7.63 -2.92 10.80
N THR A 46 6.77 -2.98 9.79
CA THR A 46 7.06 -2.56 8.42
C THR A 46 6.26 -1.30 8.07
N VAL A 47 6.93 -0.35 7.41
CA VAL A 47 6.30 0.83 6.83
C VAL A 47 5.83 0.51 5.41
N TRP A 48 4.54 0.69 5.17
CA TRP A 48 3.87 0.45 3.91
C TRP A 48 3.39 1.78 3.32
N LEU A 49 3.72 2.01 2.05
CA LEU A 49 3.40 3.24 1.32
C LEU A 49 2.87 2.93 -0.08
N THR A 50 1.97 3.77 -0.59
CA THR A 50 1.65 3.73 -2.03
C THR A 50 2.80 4.33 -2.83
N GLN A 51 2.92 3.99 -4.13
CA GLN A 51 3.94 4.59 -5.01
C GLN A 51 3.89 6.12 -5.00
N LYS A 52 2.69 6.71 -4.92
CA LYS A 52 2.50 8.15 -4.81
C LYS A 52 3.15 8.72 -3.55
N ARG A 53 2.96 8.09 -2.40
CA ARG A 53 3.58 8.55 -1.14
C ARG A 53 5.09 8.34 -1.13
N MET A 54 5.59 7.30 -1.77
CA MET A 54 7.04 7.10 -1.93
C MET A 54 7.64 8.18 -2.84
N ALA A 55 6.97 8.53 -3.94
CA ALA A 55 7.36 9.63 -4.81
C ALA A 55 7.44 10.97 -4.04
N GLU A 56 6.45 11.26 -3.20
CA GLU A 56 6.46 12.42 -2.30
C GLU A 56 7.62 12.37 -1.27
N LEU A 57 7.92 11.18 -0.72
CA LEU A 57 8.97 10.98 0.27
C LEU A 57 10.36 11.28 -0.29
N PHE A 58 10.62 10.80 -1.51
CA PHE A 58 11.91 10.90 -2.16
C PHE A 58 12.01 12.11 -3.12
N GLY A 59 10.97 12.94 -3.22
CA GLY A 59 10.98 14.12 -4.10
C GLY A 59 11.06 13.79 -5.59
N VAL A 60 10.58 12.62 -6.00
CA VAL A 60 10.72 12.09 -7.38
C VAL A 60 9.36 11.86 -8.03
N SER A 61 9.36 11.47 -9.31
CA SER A 61 8.12 11.12 -9.99
C SER A 61 7.65 9.71 -9.62
N ILE A 62 6.33 9.46 -9.73
CA ILE A 62 5.76 8.12 -9.58
C ILE A 62 6.34 7.15 -10.63
N ALA A 63 6.63 7.65 -11.83
CA ALA A 63 7.25 6.84 -12.89
C ALA A 63 8.63 6.33 -12.48
N THR A 64 9.43 7.17 -11.80
CA THR A 64 10.75 6.77 -11.28
C THR A 64 10.64 5.68 -10.22
N ILE A 65 9.65 5.76 -9.32
CA ILE A 65 9.36 4.71 -8.34
C ILE A 65 8.96 3.40 -9.03
N ASN A 66 8.12 3.48 -10.08
CA ASN A 66 7.67 2.31 -10.83
C ASN A 66 8.84 1.62 -11.56
N GLU A 67 9.69 2.41 -12.23
CA GLU A 67 10.90 1.92 -12.89
C GLU A 67 11.82 1.20 -11.89
N HIS A 68 12.04 1.81 -10.73
CA HIS A 68 12.85 1.24 -9.66
C HIS A 68 12.32 -0.11 -9.17
N LEU A 69 11.03 -0.20 -8.83
CA LEU A 69 10.39 -1.46 -8.44
C LEU A 69 10.52 -2.52 -9.53
N THR A 70 10.27 -2.14 -10.79
CA THR A 70 10.41 -3.03 -11.94
C THR A 70 11.83 -3.59 -12.05
N ASN A 71 12.85 -2.75 -11.84
CA ASN A 71 14.25 -3.16 -11.91
C ASN A 71 14.64 -4.09 -10.75
N ILE A 72 14.16 -3.84 -9.54
CA ILE A 72 14.35 -4.73 -8.38
C ILE A 72 13.83 -6.13 -8.67
N TYR A 73 12.63 -6.23 -9.24
CA TYR A 73 12.01 -7.53 -9.53
C TYR A 73 12.68 -8.23 -10.71
N LYS A 74 13.05 -7.49 -11.77
CA LYS A 74 13.80 -8.05 -12.90
C LYS A 74 15.19 -8.55 -12.51
N SER A 75 15.86 -7.89 -11.57
CA SER A 75 17.17 -8.28 -11.07
C SER A 75 17.10 -9.40 -10.02
N ASN A 76 15.89 -9.81 -9.60
CA ASN A 76 15.67 -10.74 -8.48
C ASN A 76 16.35 -10.28 -7.18
N GLU A 77 16.57 -8.98 -6.98
CA GLU A 77 17.10 -8.45 -5.72
C GLU A 77 16.11 -8.66 -4.58
N LEU A 78 14.81 -8.54 -4.87
CA LEU A 78 13.72 -8.83 -3.94
C LEU A 78 12.57 -9.54 -4.66
N SER A 79 11.80 -10.33 -3.90
CA SER A 79 10.56 -10.94 -4.39
C SER A 79 9.38 -9.97 -4.29
N GLU A 80 8.54 -9.93 -5.32
CA GLU A 80 7.30 -9.13 -5.33
C GLU A 80 6.39 -9.46 -4.13
N ASN A 81 6.24 -10.76 -3.82
CA ASN A 81 5.32 -11.23 -2.79
C ASN A 81 5.71 -10.81 -1.36
N SER A 82 6.98 -10.49 -1.11
CA SER A 82 7.45 -10.01 0.20
C SER A 82 7.46 -8.49 0.32
N THR A 83 7.29 -7.77 -0.79
CA THR A 83 7.45 -6.32 -0.86
C THR A 83 6.16 -5.58 -1.21
N ILE A 84 5.12 -6.29 -1.64
CA ILE A 84 3.82 -5.73 -2.00
C ILE A 84 2.72 -6.31 -1.09
N ARG A 85 1.84 -5.43 -0.60
CA ARG A 85 0.58 -5.80 0.04
C ARG A 85 -0.57 -5.03 -0.59
N ASN A 86 -1.66 -5.74 -0.90
CA ASN A 86 -2.88 -5.11 -1.35
C ASN A 86 -3.79 -4.79 -0.15
N PHE A 87 -4.16 -3.52 -0.02
CA PHE A 87 -5.06 -3.06 1.01
C PHE A 87 -6.34 -2.51 0.40
N ARG A 88 -7.45 -2.84 1.03
CA ARG A 88 -8.74 -2.25 0.73
C ARG A 88 -8.89 -0.93 1.48
N ILE A 89 -9.06 0.13 0.71
CA ILE A 89 -9.35 1.47 1.21
C ILE A 89 -10.83 1.75 1.01
N VAL A 90 -11.48 2.23 2.08
CA VAL A 90 -12.85 2.71 2.05
C VAL A 90 -12.81 4.24 2.01
N GLN A 91 -13.26 4.83 0.91
CA GLN A 91 -13.39 6.29 0.78
C GLN A 91 -14.87 6.67 0.63
N LYS A 92 -15.26 7.77 1.28
CA LYS A 92 -16.57 8.39 1.05
C LYS A 92 -16.44 9.37 -0.12
N GLU A 93 -17.22 9.17 -1.16
CA GLU A 93 -17.29 10.04 -2.34
C GLU A 93 -18.73 10.58 -2.45
N GLY A 94 -18.96 11.80 -1.95
CA GLY A 94 -20.30 12.35 -1.82
C GLY A 94 -21.19 11.50 -0.91
N ALA A 95 -22.30 10.98 -1.45
CA ALA A 95 -23.22 10.10 -0.73
C ALA A 95 -22.80 8.62 -0.72
N ARG A 96 -21.88 8.20 -1.61
CA ARG A 96 -21.49 6.79 -1.76
C ARG A 96 -20.24 6.45 -0.97
N THR A 97 -20.17 5.21 -0.51
CA THR A 97 -18.97 4.61 0.06
C THR A 97 -18.35 3.72 -1.01
N VAL A 98 -17.10 3.99 -1.38
CA VAL A 98 -16.37 3.28 -2.42
C VAL A 98 -15.23 2.50 -1.78
N GLU A 99 -15.20 1.19 -2.04
CA GLU A 99 -14.08 0.33 -1.69
C GLU A 99 -13.14 0.20 -2.90
N ARG A 100 -11.84 0.40 -2.69
CA ARG A 100 -10.83 0.19 -3.73
C ARG A 100 -9.66 -0.62 -3.18
N GLU A 101 -9.15 -1.51 -4.00
CA GLU A 101 -7.92 -2.25 -3.73
C GLU A 101 -6.73 -1.42 -4.20
N VAL A 102 -5.78 -1.19 -3.29
CA VAL A 102 -4.63 -0.32 -3.52
C VAL A 102 -3.39 -1.06 -3.08
N ASN A 103 -2.38 -1.08 -3.95
CA ASN A 103 -1.09 -1.67 -3.63
C ASN A 103 -0.28 -0.71 -2.76
N PHE A 104 0.26 -1.27 -1.68
CA PHE A 104 1.25 -0.66 -0.84
C PHE A 104 2.54 -1.47 -0.95
N TYR A 105 3.63 -0.76 -0.85
CA TYR A 105 4.98 -1.27 -1.02
C TYR A 105 5.73 -1.04 0.27
N ASN A 106 6.57 -2.00 0.63
CA ASN A 106 7.45 -1.88 1.78
C ASN A 106 8.48 -0.77 1.50
N LEU A 107 8.58 0.21 2.39
CA LEU A 107 9.57 1.29 2.28
C LEU A 107 10.99 0.72 2.19
N ASP A 108 11.30 -0.33 2.94
CA ASP A 108 12.61 -0.98 2.93
C ASP A 108 12.96 -1.61 1.58
N ALA A 109 11.95 -2.01 0.80
CA ALA A 109 12.18 -2.53 -0.54
C ALA A 109 12.76 -1.46 -1.46
N ILE A 110 12.39 -0.20 -1.23
CA ILE A 110 13.00 0.92 -1.93
C ILE A 110 14.35 1.22 -1.29
N THR A 111 14.44 1.45 0.04
CA THR A 111 15.66 1.97 0.71
C THR A 111 16.90 1.06 0.68
N ARG A 112 16.74 -0.26 0.56
CA ARG A 112 17.87 -1.22 0.66
C ARG A 112 18.58 -1.53 -0.66
N THR A 113 18.08 -1.04 -1.79
CA THR A 113 18.59 -1.46 -3.09
C THR A 113 19.64 -0.49 -3.62
N LYS A 114 20.64 -1.01 -4.35
CA LYS A 114 21.80 -0.24 -4.83
C LYS A 114 21.41 0.90 -5.78
N THR A 115 20.21 0.83 -6.34
CA THR A 115 19.72 1.73 -7.39
C THR A 115 19.34 3.12 -6.86
N ILE A 116 19.24 3.32 -5.54
CA ILE A 116 18.89 4.66 -4.97
C ILE A 116 20.00 5.68 -5.15
N SER A 117 21.23 5.25 -5.45
CA SER A 117 22.36 6.14 -5.74
C SER A 117 22.09 7.17 -6.87
N ASN A 118 20.99 7.00 -7.63
CA ASN A 118 20.55 7.88 -8.71
C ASN A 118 19.29 8.72 -8.40
N PHE A 119 18.87 8.84 -7.13
CA PHE A 119 17.86 9.82 -6.70
C PHE A 119 18.51 11.08 -6.14
#